data_AF-A0A925BAY0-F1
#
_entry.id   AF-A0A925BAY0-F1
#
_cell.length_a   1.000
_cell.length_b   1.000
_cell.length_c   1.000
_cell.angle_alpha   90.00
_cell.angle_beta   90.00
_cell.angle_gamma   90.00
#
_symmetry.space_group_name_H-M   'P 1'
#
loop_
_entity.id
_entity.type
_entity.pdbx_description
1 polymer ?
#
loop_
_entity_poly.entity_id
_entity_poly.type
_entity_poly.pdbx_seq_one_letter_code
_entity_poly.pdbx_strand_id
1 'polypeptide(L)'
;AWLGPAIGPDAYEVGEEVRAAFVHRDAQAARAFRATRPGHWYLDLYAVARQRLAACGVARVTGGGFCTASDAARFYSWRRERSPERMAAAIWLA
;
A
#
# COMPACT_ATOMS: atom_id res chain seq x y z
N ALA A 1 -12.47 9.37 0.72
CA ALA A 1 -11.00 9.33 0.66
C ALA A 1 -10.53 8.96 -0.75
N TRP A 2 -9.35 9.42 -1.15
CA TRP A 2 -8.69 9.02 -2.39
C TRP A 2 -7.34 8.37 -2.06
N LEU A 3 -7.07 7.22 -2.66
CA LEU A 3 -5.80 6.51 -2.54
C LEU A 3 -4.97 6.79 -3.78
N GLY A 4 -3.92 7.60 -3.62
CA GLY A 4 -2.99 7.93 -4.68
C GLY A 4 -2.06 6.78 -5.07
N PRO A 5 -1.11 7.00 -5.99
CA PRO A 5 -0.14 6.00 -6.39
C PRO A 5 0.75 5.56 -5.22
N ALA A 6 0.81 4.26 -4.99
CA ALA A 6 1.68 3.58 -4.03
C ALA A 6 2.31 2.34 -4.65
N ILE A 7 3.21 1.67 -3.92
CA ILE A 7 3.73 0.37 -4.35
C ILE A 7 2.61 -0.68 -4.29
N GLY A 8 2.43 -1.41 -5.38
CA GLY A 8 1.32 -2.36 -5.55
C GLY A 8 1.54 -3.70 -4.83
N PRO A 9 0.46 -4.50 -4.70
CA PRO A 9 0.47 -5.75 -3.94
C PRO A 9 1.44 -6.78 -4.49
N ASP A 10 1.73 -6.77 -5.78
CA ASP A 10 2.65 -7.73 -6.40
C ASP A 10 4.12 -7.29 -6.36
N ALA A 11 4.41 -6.09 -5.83
CA ALA A 11 5.77 -5.54 -5.75
C ALA A 11 6.21 -5.23 -4.32
N TYR A 12 5.27 -5.15 -3.36
CA TYR A 12 5.58 -4.78 -1.99
C TYR A 12 5.81 -5.99 -1.08
N GLU A 13 6.96 -6.65 -1.27
CA GLU A 13 7.41 -7.68 -0.34
C GLU A 13 7.93 -7.05 0.96
N VAL A 14 7.54 -7.64 2.10
CA VAL A 14 7.88 -7.26 3.47
C VAL A 14 8.14 -8.52 4.32
N GLY A 15 8.81 -8.38 5.46
CA GLY A 15 9.04 -9.47 6.39
C GLY A 15 7.85 -9.77 7.31
N GLU A 16 7.94 -10.88 8.05
CA GLU A 16 6.95 -11.31 9.04
C GLU A 16 6.69 -10.24 10.10
N GLU A 17 7.70 -9.48 10.49
CA GLU A 17 7.58 -8.41 11.50
C GLU A 17 6.55 -7.34 11.08
N VAL A 18 6.51 -7.00 9.79
CA VAL A 18 5.54 -6.05 9.26
C VAL A 18 4.13 -6.66 9.30
N ARG A 19 3.98 -7.90 8.83
CA ARG A 19 2.69 -8.61 8.88
C ARG A 19 2.17 -8.71 10.31
N ALA A 20 3.01 -9.15 11.24
CA ALA A 20 2.68 -9.29 12.66
C ALA A 20 2.20 -7.94 13.24
N ALA A 21 2.89 -6.84 12.95
CA ALA A 21 2.49 -5.52 13.41
C ALA A 21 1.10 -5.08 12.89
N PHE A 22 0.78 -5.37 11.63
CA PHE A 22 -0.54 -5.06 11.06
C PHE A 22 -1.65 -5.94 11.64
N VAL A 23 -1.42 -7.26 11.72
CA VAL A 23 -2.39 -8.25 12.21
C VAL A 23 -2.65 -8.11 13.70
N HIS A 24 -1.61 -7.84 14.50
CA HIS A 24 -1.76 -7.59 15.94
C HIS A 24 -2.69 -6.41 16.22
N ARG A 25 -2.64 -5.37 15.40
CA ARG A 25 -3.50 -4.19 15.55
C ARG A 25 -4.92 -4.40 15.00
N ASP A 26 -5.10 -5.29 14.04
CA ASP A 26 -6.40 -5.68 13.49
C ASP A 26 -6.27 -6.97 12.70
N ALA A 27 -6.96 -8.01 13.16
CA ALA A 27 -6.91 -9.34 12.56
C ALA A 27 -7.38 -9.36 11.09
N GLN A 28 -8.24 -8.42 10.68
CA GLN A 28 -8.70 -8.32 9.29
C GLN A 28 -7.55 -8.02 8.33
N ALA A 29 -6.49 -7.35 8.81
CA ALA A 29 -5.31 -7.03 8.02
C ALA A 29 -4.63 -8.26 7.43
N ALA A 30 -4.77 -9.44 8.03
CA ALA A 30 -4.23 -10.70 7.52
C ALA A 30 -4.67 -10.99 6.06
N ARG A 31 -5.86 -10.53 5.66
CA ARG A 31 -6.39 -10.72 4.29
C ARG A 31 -5.67 -9.88 3.23
N ALA A 32 -4.89 -8.89 3.65
CA ALA A 32 -4.10 -8.04 2.76
C ALA A 32 -2.67 -8.55 2.55
N PHE A 33 -2.32 -9.72 3.12
CA PHE A 33 -1.01 -10.34 2.97
C PHE A 33 -1.10 -11.64 2.17
N ARG A 34 -0.18 -11.83 1.23
CA ARG A 34 -0.01 -13.07 0.46
C ARG A 34 1.40 -13.62 0.71
N ALA A 35 1.50 -14.88 1.11
CA ALA A 35 2.79 -15.52 1.37
C ALA A 35 3.67 -15.54 0.10
N THR A 36 4.98 -15.44 0.29
CA THR A 36 5.98 -15.46 -0.80
C THR A 36 7.02 -16.53 -0.55
N ARG A 37 8.16 -16.16 0.04
CA ARG A 37 9.18 -17.07 0.58
C ARG A 37 9.03 -17.18 2.11
N PRO A 38 9.67 -18.16 2.78
CA PRO A 38 9.59 -18.30 4.23
C PRO A 38 9.87 -16.98 4.96
N GLY A 39 8.98 -16.61 5.88
CA GLY A 39 9.06 -15.36 6.65
C GLY A 39 8.79 -14.07 5.88
N HIS A 40 8.28 -14.14 4.63
CA HIS A 40 8.04 -12.98 3.78
C HIS A 40 6.65 -12.97 3.15
N TRP A 41 6.15 -11.77 2.89
CA TRP A 41 4.79 -11.54 2.44
C TRP A 41 4.73 -10.40 1.43
N TYR A 42 3.90 -10.56 0.41
CA TYR A 42 3.40 -9.44 -0.37
C TYR A 42 2.28 -8.75 0.42
N LEU A 43 2.40 -7.43 0.59
CA LEU A 43 1.43 -6.59 1.28
C LEU A 43 0.66 -5.72 0.29
N ASP A 44 -0.67 -5.88 0.27
CA ASP A 44 -1.59 -4.95 -0.37
C ASP A 44 -1.87 -3.73 0.53
N LEU A 45 -1.10 -2.66 0.34
CA LEU A 45 -1.32 -1.38 1.03
C LEU A 45 -2.70 -0.78 0.80
N TYR A 46 -3.26 -0.99 -0.39
CA TYR A 46 -4.56 -0.45 -0.77
C TYR A 46 -5.70 -1.17 -0.06
N ALA A 47 -5.59 -2.50 0.13
CA ALA A 47 -6.52 -3.28 0.91
C ALA A 47 -6.47 -2.88 2.39
N VAL A 48 -5.27 -2.79 2.99
CA VAL A 48 -5.15 -2.34 4.39
C VAL A 48 -5.71 -0.93 4.58
N ALA A 49 -5.37 0.02 3.70
CA ALA A 49 -5.90 1.37 3.79
C ALA A 49 -7.43 1.41 3.75
N ARG A 50 -8.06 0.61 2.88
CA ARG A 50 -9.54 0.47 2.82
C ARG A 50 -10.13 -0.08 4.10
N GLN A 51 -9.52 -1.12 4.68
CA GLN A 51 -9.98 -1.69 5.96
C GLN A 51 -9.95 -0.64 7.06
N ARG A 52 -8.84 0.11 7.19
CA ARG A 52 -8.69 1.17 8.19
C ARG A 52 -9.69 2.32 7.97
N LEU A 53 -9.85 2.76 6.73
CA LEU A 53 -10.81 3.82 6.38
C LEU A 53 -12.25 3.38 6.69
N ALA A 54 -12.61 2.14 6.35
CA ALA A 54 -13.93 1.59 6.66
C ALA A 54 -14.19 1.51 8.17
N ALA A 55 -13.19 1.09 8.96
CA ALA A 55 -13.28 1.09 10.43
C ALA A 55 -13.48 2.49 11.02
N CYS A 56 -13.02 3.54 10.34
CA CYS A 56 -13.29 4.94 10.69
C CYS A 56 -14.61 5.49 10.11
N GLY A 57 -15.47 4.66 9.52
CA GLY A 57 -16.76 5.08 8.95
C GLY A 57 -16.66 5.73 7.57
N VAL A 58 -15.49 5.72 6.91
CA VAL A 58 -15.33 6.29 5.56
C VAL A 58 -15.91 5.33 4.52
N ALA A 59 -17.13 5.60 4.07
CA ALA A 59 -17.84 4.74 3.12
C ALA A 59 -17.35 4.85 1.66
N ARG A 60 -16.83 6.02 1.25
CA ARG A 60 -16.43 6.28 -0.14
C ARG A 60 -14.91 6.37 -0.25
N VAL A 61 -14.31 5.34 -0.86
CA VAL A 61 -12.88 5.26 -1.13
C VAL A 61 -12.65 5.00 -2.62
N THR A 62 -11.91 5.87 -3.28
CA THR A 62 -11.58 5.76 -4.72
C THR A 62 -10.06 5.69 -4.93
N GLY A 63 -9.64 5.32 -6.14
CA GLY A 63 -8.22 5.21 -6.48
C GLY A 63 -7.60 3.90 -6.01
N GLY A 64 -6.28 3.89 -5.87
CA GLY A 64 -5.51 2.71 -5.45
C GLY A 64 -5.42 1.60 -6.50
N GLY A 65 -5.30 1.99 -7.78
CA GLY A 65 -5.11 1.06 -8.90
C GLY A 65 -3.71 1.16 -9.55
N PHE A 66 -2.79 1.92 -8.97
CA PHE A 66 -1.46 2.13 -9.53
C PHE A 66 -0.39 1.34 -8.77
N CYS A 67 0.68 0.96 -9.45
CA CYS A 67 1.88 0.42 -8.81
C CYS A 67 3.08 1.30 -9.17
N THR A 68 3.60 2.04 -8.20
CA THR A 68 4.76 2.93 -8.44
C THR A 68 6.00 2.14 -8.84
N ALA A 69 6.16 0.90 -8.37
CA ALA A 69 7.30 0.05 -8.73
C ALA A 69 7.20 -0.51 -10.16
N SER A 70 6.02 -0.95 -10.61
CA SER A 70 5.86 -1.58 -11.93
C SER A 70 5.69 -0.58 -13.07
N ASP A 71 5.29 0.65 -12.76
CA ASP A 71 4.99 1.67 -13.77
C ASP A 71 6.03 2.80 -13.76
N ALA A 72 7.19 2.49 -14.35
CA ALA A 72 8.32 3.41 -14.42
C ALA A 72 8.07 4.62 -15.34
N ALA A 73 7.13 4.51 -16.29
CA ALA A 73 6.81 5.60 -17.20
C ALA A 73 6.08 6.76 -16.51
N ARG A 74 5.38 6.48 -15.39
CA ARG A 74 4.55 7.47 -14.70
C ARG A 74 5.05 7.84 -13.30
N PHE A 75 5.81 6.96 -12.64
CA PHE A 75 6.11 7.11 -11.22
C PHE A 75 7.56 6.80 -10.84
N TYR A 76 8.10 7.62 -9.94
CA TYR A 76 9.30 7.31 -9.19
C TYR A 76 9.03 6.20 -8.17
N SER A 77 10.03 5.32 -7.95
CA SER A 77 9.93 4.27 -6.93
C SER A 77 11.26 3.97 -6.27
N TRP A 78 11.33 4.24 -4.95
CA TRP A 78 12.48 3.87 -4.12
C TRP A 78 12.77 2.36 -4.19
N ARG A 79 11.72 1.51 -4.21
CA ARG A 79 11.90 0.05 -4.25
C ARG A 79 12.56 -0.40 -5.55
N ARG A 80 12.27 0.27 -6.66
CA ARG A 80 12.83 -0.06 -7.99
C ARG A 80 14.24 0.48 -8.15
N GLU A 81 14.46 1.75 -7.83
CA GLU A 81 15.65 2.49 -8.29
C GLU A 81 16.56 2.99 -7.16
N ARG A 82 16.09 3.00 -5.91
CA ARG A 82 16.77 3.71 -4.80
C ARG A 82 17.08 5.19 -5.12
N SER A 83 16.24 5.82 -5.95
CA SER A 83 16.34 7.24 -6.35
C SER A 83 15.82 8.17 -5.23
N PRO A 84 16.45 9.34 -5.00
CA PRO A 84 15.94 10.36 -4.07
C PRO A 84 14.71 11.11 -4.61
N GLU A 85 14.33 10.92 -5.88
CA GLU A 85 13.17 11.61 -6.48
C GLU A 85 11.85 11.26 -5.79
N ARG A 86 10.94 12.23 -5.72
CA ARG A 86 9.67 12.12 -5.00
C ARG A 86 8.53 12.68 -5.83
N MET A 87 7.34 12.17 -5.55
CA MET A 87 6.08 12.68 -6.06
C MET A 87 5.30 13.29 -4.90
N ALA A 88 4.35 14.18 -5.20
CA ALA A 88 3.46 14.78 -4.21
C ALA A 88 2.00 14.54 -4.59
N ALA A 89 1.14 14.43 -3.57
CA ALA A 89 -0.30 14.50 -3.71
C ALA A 89 -0.79 15.73 -2.93
N ALA A 90 -1.60 16.57 -3.57
CA ALA A 90 -2.12 17.81 -2.97
C ALA A 90 -3.63 17.92 -3.21
N ILE A 91 -4.32 18.57 -2.28
CA ILE A 91 -5.73 18.95 -2.35
C ILE A 91 -5.88 20.33 -1.72
N TRP A 92 -6.70 21.17 -2.32
CA TRP A 92 -6.98 22.52 -1.82
C TRP A 92 -8.46 22.84 -2.01
N LEU A 93 -8.94 23.81 -1.24
CA LEU A 93 -10.22 24.46 -1.50
C LEU A 93 -9.97 25.60 -2.48
N ALA A 94 -10.93 25.82 -3.38
CA ALA A 94 -10.90 26.98 -4.28
C ALA A 94 -11.11 28.28 -3.51
#